data_AF-A0AA37LPU6-F1
#
_entry.id   AF-A0AA37LPU6-F1
#
_cell.length_a   1.000
_cell.length_b   1.000
_cell.length_c   1.000
_cell.angle_alpha   90.00
_cell.angle_beta   90.00
_cell.angle_gamma   90.00
#
_symmetry.space_group_name_H-M   'P 1'
#
loop_
_entity.id
_entity.type
_entity.pdbx_description
1 polymer ?
#
loop_
_entity_poly.entity_id
_entity_poly.type
_entity_poly.pdbx_seq_one_letter_code
_entity_poly.pdbx_strand_id
1 'polypeptide(L)'
;MRSVSGHRLNNDIEKVHAQYGLIIRAVLTLVSKRACCSHRSQRIIIRYRRCSENHSQSRPNSGHFTKQGTIESLLAKLIWAAPNLLTTTDKAAHKRLRTTLQPAFTAKALMEQEDIVQHHVNKTVETLGAALKGEKIVNISDHFARMIWSVVGDLSFGEPLLHDQMSTLRREILGRTQS
;
A
#
# COMPACT_ATOMS: atom_id res chain seq x y z
N MET A 1 8.42 19.08 12.60
CA MET A 1 9.10 18.61 11.37
C MET A 1 8.25 18.98 10.16
N ARG A 2 8.75 19.86 9.27
CA ARG A 2 8.09 20.26 8.01
C ARG A 2 8.23 19.22 6.87
N SER A 3 8.88 18.07 7.11
CA SER A 3 9.32 17.17 6.02
C SER A 3 8.27 16.19 5.50
N VAL A 4 7.20 15.90 6.26
CA VAL A 4 6.16 14.96 5.81
C VAL A 4 5.20 15.61 4.81
N SER A 5 5.01 16.93 4.89
CA SER A 5 4.10 17.69 4.02
C SER A 5 4.71 18.03 2.64
N GLY A 6 6.02 17.84 2.43
CA GLY A 6 6.71 18.36 1.25
C GLY A 6 7.36 17.34 0.32
N HIS A 7 7.09 16.03 0.48
CA HIS A 7 7.77 14.95 -0.28
C HIS A 7 9.31 14.92 -0.11
N ARG A 8 9.85 15.51 0.96
CA ARG A 8 11.30 15.66 1.15
C ARG A 8 11.96 14.49 1.87
N LEU A 9 11.17 13.61 2.49
CA LEU A 9 11.69 12.55 3.34
C LEU A 9 12.70 11.65 2.62
N ASN A 10 12.40 11.24 1.37
CA ASN A 10 13.31 10.38 0.61
C ASN A 10 14.64 11.08 0.32
N ASN A 11 14.59 12.34 -0.14
CA ASN A 11 15.79 13.13 -0.42
C ASN A 11 16.61 13.43 0.84
N ASP A 12 15.93 13.66 1.97
CA ASP A 12 16.58 13.88 3.25
C ASP A 12 17.25 12.59 3.75
N ILE A 13 16.61 11.43 3.61
CA ILE A 13 17.18 10.12 3.93
C ILE A 13 18.40 9.82 3.05
N GLU A 14 18.33 10.12 1.76
CA GLU A 14 19.44 9.95 0.82
C GLU A 14 20.65 10.79 1.22
N LYS A 15 20.44 12.08 1.54
CA LYS A 15 21.52 12.96 2.01
C LYS A 15 22.18 12.45 3.28
N VAL A 16 21.40 11.94 4.23
CA VAL A 16 21.93 11.39 5.47
C VAL A 16 22.71 10.09 5.20
N HIS A 17 22.27 9.24 4.27
CA HIS A 17 23.04 8.06 3.86
C HIS A 17 24.33 8.42 3.11
N ALA A 18 24.33 9.48 2.30
CA ALA A 18 25.54 10.01 1.66
C ALA A 18 26.55 10.53 2.68
N GLN A 19 26.07 11.14 3.78
CA GLN A 19 26.93 11.73 4.81
C GLN A 19 27.47 10.71 5.82
N TYR A 20 26.64 9.78 6.29
CA TYR A 20 26.97 8.88 7.41
C TYR A 20 27.12 7.40 7.02
N GLY A 21 26.86 7.06 5.76
CA GLY A 21 27.06 5.72 5.21
C GLY A 21 25.82 4.83 5.16
N LEU A 22 26.03 3.54 4.89
CA LEU A 22 24.98 2.59 4.47
C LEU A 22 23.95 2.23 5.55
N ILE A 23 24.30 2.36 6.83
CA ILE A 23 23.44 2.06 7.98
C ILE A 23 23.54 3.23 8.95
N ILE A 24 22.41 3.88 9.21
CA ILE A 24 22.32 5.04 10.08
C ILE A 24 21.31 4.76 11.20
N ARG A 25 21.61 5.25 12.40
CA ARG A 25 20.65 5.27 13.51
C ARG A 25 19.99 6.63 13.52
N ALA A 26 18.71 6.67 13.15
CA ALA A 26 17.91 7.88 13.18
C ALA A 26 17.04 7.87 14.43
N VAL A 27 17.24 8.83 15.33
CA VAL A 27 16.32 9.05 16.46
C VAL A 27 15.24 10.00 15.99
N LEU A 28 14.04 9.47 15.78
CA LEU A 28 12.90 10.29 15.40
C LEU A 28 12.01 10.44 16.64
N THR A 29 12.00 11.66 17.17
CA THR A 29 11.13 12.18 18.25
C THR A 29 11.18 11.43 19.59
N LEU A 30 10.84 10.14 19.63
CA LEU A 30 10.84 9.30 20.85
C LEU A 30 11.23 7.82 20.59
N VAL A 31 11.53 7.45 19.35
CA VAL A 31 11.92 6.07 18.99
C VAL A 31 13.20 6.10 18.15
N SER A 32 14.19 5.33 18.59
CA SER A 32 15.40 5.10 17.82
C SER A 32 15.12 4.08 16.71
N LYS A 33 15.12 4.52 15.45
CA LYS A 33 15.01 3.66 14.27
C LYS A 33 16.38 3.47 13.62
N ARG A 34 16.61 2.32 13.00
CA ARG A 34 17.77 2.11 12.12
C ARG A 34 17.29 2.15 10.68
N ALA A 35 17.88 3.02 9.88
CA ALA A 35 17.64 3.08 8.44
C ALA A 35 18.83 2.45 7.71
N CYS A 36 18.53 1.74 6.62
CA CYS A 36 19.55 1.07 5.82
C CYS A 36 19.26 1.22 4.33
N CYS A 37 20.28 1.64 3.59
CA CYS A 37 20.21 1.86 2.14
C CYS A 37 20.91 0.73 1.34
N SER A 38 21.74 -0.11 1.99
CA SER A 38 22.44 -1.21 1.29
C SER A 38 21.50 -2.34 0.88
N HIS A 39 21.56 -2.73 -0.40
CA HIS A 39 20.83 -3.88 -0.94
C HIS A 39 21.15 -5.19 -0.20
N ARG A 40 22.41 -5.41 0.20
CA ARG A 40 22.82 -6.61 0.94
C ARG A 40 22.12 -6.68 2.30
N SER A 41 22.11 -5.56 3.03
CA SER A 41 21.46 -5.47 4.34
C SER A 41 19.94 -5.55 4.25
N GLN A 42 19.32 -4.91 3.26
CA GLN A 42 17.88 -5.03 3.00
C GLN A 42 17.50 -6.48 2.67
N ARG A 43 18.29 -7.16 1.83
CA ARG A 43 18.10 -8.59 1.54
C ARG A 43 18.24 -9.46 2.77
N ILE A 44 19.19 -9.19 3.65
CA ILE A 44 19.34 -9.91 4.92
C ILE A 44 18.12 -9.68 5.80
N ILE A 45 17.66 -8.44 5.98
CA ILE A 45 16.48 -8.12 6.80
C ILE A 45 15.22 -8.80 6.24
N ILE A 46 15.00 -8.74 4.92
CA ILE A 46 13.85 -9.36 4.26
C ILE A 46 13.93 -10.90 4.34
N ARG A 47 15.11 -11.49 4.10
CA ARG A 47 15.31 -12.95 4.15
C ARG A 47 15.36 -13.52 5.56
N TYR A 48 15.78 -12.74 6.55
CA TYR A 48 15.77 -13.16 7.97
C TYR A 48 14.35 -13.57 8.39
N ARG A 49 13.32 -12.93 7.82
CA ARG A 49 11.91 -13.34 8.00
C ARG A 49 11.62 -14.75 7.46
N ARG A 50 12.25 -15.16 6.35
CA ARG A 50 12.07 -16.47 5.67
C ARG A 50 12.85 -17.61 6.34
N CYS A 51 14.04 -17.36 6.90
CA CYS A 51 14.84 -18.41 7.54
C CYS A 51 14.33 -18.81 8.95
N SER A 52 13.52 -17.99 9.60
CA SER A 52 12.79 -18.37 10.82
C SER A 52 11.68 -19.42 10.57
N GLU A 53 11.40 -19.79 9.31
CA GLU A 53 10.27 -20.65 8.93
C GLU A 53 10.60 -22.16 8.97
N ASN A 54 11.89 -22.56 8.98
CA ASN A 54 12.27 -23.97 8.74
C ASN A 54 13.12 -24.67 9.84
N HIS A 55 13.47 -24.00 10.95
CA HIS A 55 14.24 -24.65 12.02
C HIS A 55 13.64 -24.41 13.41
N SER A 56 13.08 -25.49 13.96
CA SER A 56 12.76 -25.67 15.38
C SER A 56 14.04 -25.91 16.18
N GLN A 57 14.84 -24.86 16.43
CA GLN A 57 15.86 -24.91 17.47
C GLN A 57 16.31 -23.49 17.89
N SER A 58 15.90 -23.13 19.11
CA SER A 58 16.51 -22.22 20.09
C SER A 58 17.53 -21.20 19.56
N ARG A 59 17.08 -19.99 19.16
CA ARG A 59 17.94 -18.81 18.97
C ARG A 59 17.23 -17.50 19.37
N PRO A 60 17.98 -16.49 19.85
CA PRO A 60 17.48 -15.47 20.76
C PRO A 60 16.54 -14.49 20.05
N ASN A 61 15.42 -14.24 20.73
CA ASN A 61 14.41 -13.20 20.53
C ASN A 61 13.93 -12.96 19.08
N SER A 62 12.80 -13.59 18.74
CA SER A 62 12.04 -13.49 17.49
C SER A 62 11.47 -12.08 17.17
N GLY A 63 11.78 -11.05 17.97
CA GLY A 63 11.20 -9.72 17.91
C GLY A 63 11.92 -8.67 17.07
N HIS A 64 13.00 -9.00 16.37
CA HIS A 64 13.94 -7.99 15.84
C HIS A 64 13.42 -7.15 14.65
N PHE A 65 12.44 -7.64 13.87
CA PHE A 65 11.85 -6.93 12.71
C PHE A 65 10.37 -7.27 12.49
N THR A 66 9.52 -6.91 13.46
CA THR A 66 8.06 -7.11 13.40
C THR A 66 7.33 -5.83 13.01
N LYS A 67 6.07 -5.95 12.58
CA LYS A 67 5.18 -4.79 12.41
C LYS A 67 4.63 -4.29 13.75
N GLN A 68 4.95 -4.92 14.88
CA GLN A 68 4.38 -4.57 16.17
C GLN A 68 4.89 -3.18 16.61
N GLY A 69 3.99 -2.36 17.14
CA GLY A 69 4.32 -1.03 17.64
C GLY A 69 4.60 0.01 16.55
N THR A 70 4.40 -0.31 15.26
CA THR A 70 4.39 0.70 14.20
C THR A 70 3.08 1.47 14.21
N ILE A 71 3.12 2.72 13.73
CA ILE A 71 1.91 3.53 13.50
C ILE A 71 0.93 2.78 12.59
N GLU A 72 1.41 2.05 11.58
CA GLU A 72 0.59 1.18 10.73
C GLU A 72 -0.17 0.14 11.56
N SER A 73 0.48 -0.56 12.50
CA SER A 73 -0.20 -1.56 13.34
C SER A 73 -1.24 -0.95 14.27
N LEU A 74 -1.02 0.28 14.74
CA LEU A 74 -1.94 1.00 15.62
C LEU A 74 -3.14 1.53 14.84
N LEU A 75 -2.90 2.20 13.70
CA LEU A 75 -3.95 2.67 12.82
C LEU A 75 -4.81 1.53 12.28
N ALA A 76 -4.18 0.40 11.93
CA ALA A 76 -4.93 -0.76 11.47
C ALA A 76 -5.86 -1.35 12.53
N LYS A 77 -5.44 -1.38 13.80
CA LYS A 77 -6.32 -1.80 14.92
C LYS A 77 -7.46 -0.81 15.15
N LEU A 78 -7.25 0.46 14.84
CA LEU A 78 -8.26 1.51 14.99
C LEU A 78 -9.28 1.46 13.84
N ILE A 79 -8.82 1.28 12.60
CA ILE A 79 -9.63 1.33 11.38
C ILE A 79 -10.35 0.00 11.13
N TRP A 80 -9.68 -1.13 11.42
CA TRP A 80 -10.22 -2.46 11.18
C TRP A 80 -10.38 -3.23 12.48
N ALA A 81 -11.62 -3.55 12.84
CA ALA A 81 -11.92 -4.39 14.00
C ALA A 81 -11.44 -5.85 13.82
N ALA A 82 -11.31 -6.31 12.58
CA ALA A 82 -10.94 -7.69 12.26
C ALA A 82 -9.45 -7.88 11.95
N PRO A 83 -8.86 -9.05 12.26
CA PRO A 83 -7.51 -9.40 11.84
C PRO A 83 -7.41 -9.40 10.31
N ASN A 84 -6.46 -8.65 9.76
CA ASN A 84 -6.21 -8.58 8.32
C ASN A 84 -4.80 -9.07 7.98
N LEU A 85 -4.60 -9.48 6.73
CA LEU A 85 -3.32 -10.03 6.25
C LEU A 85 -2.18 -9.00 6.35
N LEU A 86 -2.47 -7.71 6.15
CA LEU A 86 -1.45 -6.67 6.10
C LEU A 86 -0.85 -6.40 7.47
N THR A 87 -1.65 -6.41 8.53
CA THR A 87 -1.22 -5.90 9.84
C THR A 87 -1.12 -6.97 10.92
N THR A 88 -1.57 -8.19 10.64
CA THR A 88 -1.41 -9.30 11.58
C THR A 88 0.08 -9.55 11.86
N THR A 89 0.42 -9.63 13.14
CA THR A 89 1.80 -9.92 13.59
C THR A 89 1.97 -11.36 14.04
N ASP A 90 0.87 -12.10 14.19
CA ASP A 90 0.90 -13.54 14.43
C ASP A 90 1.19 -14.29 13.13
N LYS A 91 2.23 -15.13 13.17
CA LYS A 91 2.68 -15.92 12.03
C LYS A 91 1.65 -16.97 11.63
N ALA A 92 0.98 -17.61 12.59
CA ALA A 92 0.01 -18.66 12.29
C ALA A 92 -1.23 -18.06 11.60
N ALA A 93 -1.78 -16.97 12.15
CA ALA A 93 -2.85 -16.20 11.51
C ALA A 93 -2.44 -15.66 10.14
N HIS A 94 -1.23 -15.09 9.99
CA HIS A 94 -0.73 -14.60 8.71
C HIS A 94 -0.65 -15.71 7.66
N LYS A 95 -0.10 -16.89 8.03
CA LYS A 95 0.00 -18.05 7.13
C LYS A 95 -1.39 -18.51 6.70
N ARG A 96 -2.33 -18.65 7.64
CA ARG A 96 -3.72 -19.04 7.36
C ARG A 96 -4.38 -18.07 6.38
N LEU A 97 -4.39 -16.77 6.69
CA LEU A 97 -4.99 -15.74 5.83
C LEU A 97 -4.35 -15.71 4.44
N ARG A 98 -3.02 -15.83 4.37
CA ARG A 98 -2.30 -15.89 3.10
C ARG A 98 -2.71 -17.10 2.28
N THR A 99 -2.73 -18.29 2.89
CA THR A 99 -3.09 -19.54 2.18
C THR A 99 -4.52 -19.49 1.66
N THR A 100 -5.45 -18.89 2.40
CA THR A 100 -6.83 -18.69 1.94
C THR A 100 -6.93 -17.75 0.74
N LEU A 101 -6.14 -16.68 0.69
CA LEU A 101 -6.18 -15.70 -0.41
C LEU A 101 -5.36 -16.13 -1.64
N GLN A 102 -4.35 -16.97 -1.46
CA GLN A 102 -3.38 -17.32 -2.51
C GLN A 102 -3.99 -17.87 -3.82
N PRO A 103 -5.09 -18.66 -3.83
CA PRO A 103 -5.71 -19.15 -5.06
C PRO A 103 -6.19 -18.04 -6.00
N ALA A 104 -6.65 -16.90 -5.47
CA ALA A 104 -7.09 -15.74 -6.26
C ALA A 104 -5.93 -15.02 -6.96
N PHE A 105 -4.68 -15.30 -6.59
CA PHE A 105 -3.46 -14.72 -7.18
C PHE A 105 -2.65 -15.75 -7.98
N THR A 106 -3.28 -16.84 -8.42
CA THR A 106 -2.63 -17.78 -9.36
C THR A 106 -2.53 -17.15 -10.74
N ALA A 107 -1.55 -17.57 -11.54
CA ALA A 107 -1.39 -17.05 -12.91
C ALA A 107 -2.68 -17.21 -13.73
N LYS A 108 -3.36 -18.36 -13.58
CA LYS A 108 -4.65 -18.62 -14.21
C LYS A 108 -5.74 -17.64 -13.75
N ALA A 109 -5.92 -17.47 -12.44
CA ALA A 109 -6.92 -16.54 -11.90
C ALA A 109 -6.66 -15.09 -12.32
N LEU A 110 -5.39 -14.68 -12.40
CA LEU A 110 -5.02 -13.34 -12.89
C LEU A 110 -5.29 -13.16 -14.38
N MET A 111 -5.09 -14.19 -15.19
CA MET A 111 -5.45 -14.16 -16.62
C MET A 111 -6.96 -14.13 -16.84
N GLU A 112 -7.73 -14.88 -16.05
CA GLU A 112 -9.21 -14.85 -16.09
C GLU A 112 -9.77 -13.45 -15.76
N GLN A 113 -8.98 -12.59 -15.11
CA GLN A 113 -9.34 -11.21 -14.76
C GLN A 113 -8.94 -10.18 -15.84
N GLU A 114 -8.31 -10.60 -16.94
CA GLU A 114 -7.82 -9.67 -17.98
C GLU A 114 -8.94 -8.81 -18.56
N ASP A 115 -10.09 -9.42 -18.88
CA ASP A 115 -11.23 -8.72 -19.49
C ASP A 115 -11.74 -7.57 -18.62
N ILE A 116 -11.74 -7.74 -17.29
CA ILE A 116 -12.14 -6.71 -16.33
C ILE A 116 -11.16 -5.54 -16.39
N VAL A 117 -9.85 -5.83 -16.41
CA VAL A 117 -8.82 -4.80 -16.50
C VAL A 117 -8.91 -4.06 -17.84
N GLN A 118 -9.05 -4.79 -18.95
CA GLN A 118 -9.20 -4.22 -20.29
C GLN A 118 -10.42 -3.32 -20.39
N HIS A 119 -11.55 -3.71 -19.81
CA HIS A 119 -12.76 -2.89 -19.75
C HIS A 119 -12.50 -1.52 -19.11
N HIS A 120 -11.85 -1.48 -17.94
CA HIS A 120 -11.56 -0.23 -17.25
C HIS A 120 -10.49 0.61 -17.94
N VAL A 121 -9.50 -0.02 -18.57
CA VAL A 121 -8.49 0.66 -19.38
C VAL A 121 -9.16 1.35 -20.57
N ASN A 122 -9.98 0.63 -21.33
CA ASN A 122 -10.68 1.18 -22.50
C ASN A 122 -11.58 2.35 -22.10
N LYS A 123 -12.38 2.19 -21.04
CA LYS A 123 -13.22 3.28 -20.49
C LYS A 123 -12.40 4.49 -20.06
N THR A 124 -11.22 4.29 -19.49
CA THR A 124 -10.33 5.39 -19.09
C THR A 124 -9.76 6.11 -20.31
N VAL A 125 -9.37 5.38 -21.35
CA VAL A 125 -8.90 5.96 -22.63
C VAL A 125 -10.01 6.78 -23.30
N GLU A 126 -11.24 6.28 -23.34
CA GLU A 126 -12.40 6.99 -23.89
C GLU A 126 -12.68 8.29 -23.13
N THR A 127 -12.74 8.22 -21.79
CA THR A 127 -13.00 9.42 -20.95
C THR A 127 -11.87 10.44 -21.03
N LEU A 128 -10.62 9.99 -21.17
CA LEU A 128 -9.47 10.87 -21.39
C LEU A 128 -9.52 11.52 -22.78
N GLY A 129 -9.85 10.75 -23.82
CA GLY A 129 -10.02 11.26 -25.18
C GLY A 129 -11.15 12.29 -25.29
N ALA A 130 -12.24 12.10 -24.55
CA ALA A 130 -13.31 13.08 -24.45
C ALA A 130 -12.86 14.36 -23.71
N ALA A 131 -12.14 14.24 -22.61
CA ALA A 131 -11.61 15.38 -21.85
C ALA A 131 -10.66 16.24 -22.70
N LEU A 132 -9.79 15.61 -23.50
CA LEU A 132 -8.86 16.30 -24.40
C LEU A 132 -9.55 17.08 -25.53
N LYS A 133 -10.78 16.71 -25.90
CA LYS A 133 -11.57 17.48 -26.89
C LYS A 133 -12.18 18.75 -26.28
N GLY A 134 -12.40 18.78 -24.96
CA GLY A 134 -13.00 19.91 -24.25
C GLY A 134 -11.98 20.84 -23.57
N GLU A 135 -10.81 20.32 -23.18
CA GLU A 135 -9.80 21.04 -22.41
C GLU A 135 -8.41 20.97 -23.06
N LYS A 136 -7.61 22.05 -22.95
CA LYS A 136 -6.22 22.10 -23.47
C LYS A 136 -5.21 21.36 -22.59
N ILE A 137 -5.51 21.15 -21.31
CA ILE A 137 -4.61 20.53 -20.33
C ILE A 137 -5.45 19.64 -19.43
N VAL A 138 -5.11 18.35 -19.35
CA VAL A 138 -5.85 17.37 -18.54
C VAL A 138 -4.92 16.77 -17.49
N ASN A 139 -5.39 16.69 -16.24
CA ASN A 139 -4.66 16.01 -15.16
C ASN A 139 -4.81 14.49 -15.29
N ILE A 140 -3.80 13.85 -15.88
CA ILE A 140 -3.77 12.40 -16.09
C ILE A 140 -3.81 11.63 -14.76
N SER A 141 -3.25 12.17 -13.66
CA SER A 141 -3.24 11.48 -12.36
C SER A 141 -4.64 11.17 -11.84
N ASP A 142 -5.62 12.05 -12.06
CA ASP A 142 -7.00 11.84 -11.63
C ASP A 142 -7.72 10.77 -12.46
N HIS A 143 -7.35 10.62 -13.74
CA HIS A 143 -7.87 9.56 -14.60
C HIS A 143 -7.29 8.20 -14.20
N PHE A 144 -5.98 8.12 -13.96
CA PHE A 144 -5.34 6.89 -13.48
C PHE A 144 -5.83 6.48 -12.09
N ALA A 145 -5.96 7.43 -11.16
CA ALA A 145 -6.50 7.14 -9.83
C ALA A 145 -7.91 6.54 -9.93
N ARG A 146 -8.79 7.12 -10.75
CA ARG A 146 -10.13 6.56 -11.01
C ARG A 146 -10.07 5.16 -11.62
N MET A 147 -9.22 4.94 -12.62
CA MET A 147 -9.04 3.62 -13.22
C MET A 147 -8.63 2.56 -12.19
N ILE A 148 -7.61 2.86 -11.37
CA ILE A 148 -7.11 1.94 -10.35
C ILE A 148 -8.21 1.61 -9.34
N TRP A 149 -8.96 2.60 -8.87
CA TRP A 149 -10.05 2.39 -7.93
C TRP A 149 -11.20 1.58 -8.55
N SER A 150 -11.50 1.74 -9.83
CA SER A 150 -12.52 0.93 -10.52
C SER A 150 -12.07 -0.52 -10.67
N VAL A 151 -10.82 -0.74 -11.10
CA VAL A 151 -10.23 -2.08 -11.23
C VAL A 151 -10.18 -2.78 -9.88
N VAL A 152 -9.66 -2.12 -8.85
CA VAL A 152 -9.59 -2.70 -7.50
C VAL A 152 -10.99 -2.98 -6.96
N GLY A 153 -11.97 -2.13 -7.24
CA GLY A 153 -13.35 -2.34 -6.83
C GLY A 153 -13.96 -3.58 -7.44
N ASP A 154 -13.95 -3.69 -8.77
CA ASP A 154 -14.54 -4.82 -9.48
C ASP A 154 -13.80 -6.13 -9.14
N LEU A 155 -12.46 -6.12 -9.07
CA LEU A 155 -11.70 -7.32 -8.75
C LEU A 155 -11.86 -7.78 -7.29
N SER A 156 -12.09 -6.85 -6.35
CA SER A 156 -12.19 -7.19 -4.92
C SER A 156 -13.61 -7.54 -4.49
N PHE A 157 -14.62 -6.93 -5.10
CA PHE A 157 -16.02 -7.00 -4.63
C PHE A 157 -17.01 -7.43 -5.71
N GLY A 158 -16.60 -7.53 -6.97
CA GLY A 158 -17.51 -7.84 -8.09
C GLY A 158 -18.50 -6.73 -8.41
N GLU A 159 -18.35 -5.55 -7.80
CA GLU A 159 -19.20 -4.38 -7.99
C GLU A 159 -18.36 -3.11 -8.15
N PRO A 160 -18.80 -2.16 -9.00
CA PRO A 160 -18.09 -0.91 -9.21
C PRO A 160 -18.22 -0.01 -7.99
N LEU A 161 -17.20 -0.04 -7.12
CA LEU A 161 -17.11 0.84 -5.93
C LEU A 161 -17.30 2.33 -6.26
N LEU A 162 -16.94 2.75 -7.48
CA LEU A 162 -16.86 4.15 -7.88
C LEU A 162 -18.11 4.74 -8.52
N HIS A 163 -19.03 3.93 -9.09
CA HIS A 163 -20.13 4.52 -9.86
C HIS A 163 -21.14 5.26 -8.97
N ASP A 164 -21.31 4.80 -7.72
CA ASP A 164 -22.39 5.29 -6.86
C ASP A 164 -21.92 6.10 -5.64
N GLN A 165 -20.77 5.78 -5.05
CA GLN A 165 -20.37 6.36 -3.77
C GLN A 165 -19.63 7.71 -3.91
N MET A 166 -18.75 7.88 -4.91
CA MET A 166 -17.98 9.12 -5.08
C MET A 166 -18.81 10.28 -5.66
N SER A 167 -19.77 9.99 -6.54
CA SER A 167 -20.72 10.99 -7.04
C SER A 167 -21.68 11.44 -5.94
N THR A 168 -22.05 10.53 -5.04
CA THR A 168 -22.89 10.79 -3.87
C THR A 168 -22.14 11.57 -2.80
N LEU A 169 -20.92 11.18 -2.43
CA LEU A 169 -20.07 11.95 -1.51
C LEU A 169 -19.75 13.35 -2.05
N ARG A 170 -19.49 13.49 -3.35
CA ARG A 170 -19.25 14.80 -3.97
C ARG A 170 -20.50 15.68 -3.97
N ARG A 171 -21.69 15.10 -4.19
CA ARG A 171 -22.98 15.79 -4.07
C ARG A 171 -23.29 16.18 -2.63
N GLU A 172 -23.01 15.34 -1.64
CA GLU A 172 -23.26 15.65 -0.24
C GLU A 172 -22.33 16.76 0.31
N ILE A 173 -21.06 16.76 -0.10
CA ILE A 173 -20.09 17.79 0.32
C ILE A 173 -20.41 19.15 -0.35
N LEU A 174 -20.80 19.16 -1.63
CA LEU A 174 -21.20 20.37 -2.35
C LEU A 174 -22.65 20.82 -2.04
N GLY A 175 -23.52 19.92 -1.58
CA GLY A 175 -24.88 20.23 -1.16
C GLY A 175 -24.96 20.85 0.23
N ARG A 176 -24.01 20.54 1.12
CA ARG A 176 -23.93 21.14 2.48
C ARG A 176 -23.33 22.54 2.53
N THR A 177 -22.84 23.07 1.41
CA THR A 177 -22.26 24.43 1.34
C THR A 177 -23.25 25.50 0.86
N GLN A 178 -24.53 25.14 0.67
CA GLN A 178 -25.60 26.07 0.26
C GLN A 178 -26.80 26.14 1.22
N SER A 179 -26.63 25.84 2.52
CA SER A 179 -27.61 26.21 3.56
C SER A 179 -26.97 27.03 4.67
#